data_AF-A0A968U7A1-F1
#
_entry.id   AF-A0A968U7A1-F1
#
_cell.length_a   1.000
_cell.length_b   1.000
_cell.length_c   1.000
_cell.angle_alpha   90.00
_cell.angle_beta   90.00
_cell.angle_gamma   90.00
#
_symmetry.space_group_name_H-M   'P 1'
#
loop_
_entity.id
_entity.type
_entity.pdbx_description
1 polymer ?
#
loop_
_entity_poly.entity_id
_entity_poly.type
_entity_poly.pdbx_seq_one_letter_code
_entity_poly.pdbx_strand_id
1 'polypeptide(L)'
;SYSTIELKCNYKTLRPRLQAVDAKLNFEKPAADKLENAKQLAKEAGIIVQNPPHKSEVWQTAQNKWQESLKLLEGIPKNSLASAEAQQKLELYRSNYTTITAQLQAQKQIDFAASLWPNGVTPDLQAALKQLKTSGVAQPQFVSTCIATIRPRLNTGELQQRGFQPDIFSKHFCEYVSSAN
;
A
#
# COMPACT_ATOMS: atom_id res chain seq x y z
N SER A 1 66.27 -11.24 -19.73
CA SER A 1 66.21 -11.11 -18.25
C SER A 1 65.39 -9.90 -17.81
N TYR A 2 65.48 -8.74 -18.47
CA TYR A 2 64.72 -7.52 -18.13
C TYR A 2 63.19 -7.65 -18.31
N SER A 3 62.72 -8.12 -19.47
CA SER A 3 61.28 -8.28 -19.78
C SER A 3 60.53 -9.19 -18.79
N THR A 4 61.15 -10.28 -18.34
CA THR A 4 60.54 -11.22 -17.37
C THR A 4 60.48 -10.67 -15.94
N ILE A 5 61.34 -9.74 -15.58
CA ILE A 5 61.32 -9.06 -14.26
C ILE A 5 60.23 -7.99 -14.25
N GLU A 6 60.12 -7.19 -15.31
CA GLU A 6 59.02 -6.22 -15.48
C GLU A 6 57.66 -6.89 -15.47
N LEU A 7 57.50 -8.01 -16.19
CA LEU A 7 56.23 -8.73 -16.22
C LEU A 7 55.82 -9.26 -14.84
N LYS A 8 56.79 -9.79 -14.07
CA LYS A 8 56.56 -10.26 -12.69
C LYS A 8 56.22 -9.12 -11.73
N CYS A 9 56.89 -7.97 -11.85
CA CYS A 9 56.59 -6.78 -11.04
C CYS A 9 55.20 -6.21 -11.37
N ASN A 10 54.84 -6.13 -12.65
CA ASN A 10 53.51 -5.70 -13.08
C ASN A 10 52.43 -6.65 -12.56
N TYR A 11 52.61 -7.95 -12.71
CA TYR A 11 51.67 -8.95 -12.21
C TYR A 11 51.49 -8.90 -10.68
N LYS A 12 52.57 -8.71 -9.91
CA LYS A 12 52.52 -8.53 -8.45
C LYS A 12 51.74 -7.27 -8.04
N THR A 13 51.76 -6.24 -8.88
CA THR A 13 51.03 -4.98 -8.66
C THR A 13 49.57 -5.06 -9.10
N LEU A 14 49.26 -5.80 -10.18
CA LEU A 14 47.91 -5.94 -10.73
C LEU A 14 46.99 -6.83 -9.89
N ARG A 15 47.51 -7.95 -9.35
CA ARG A 15 46.72 -8.89 -8.56
C ARG A 15 45.96 -8.26 -7.37
N PRO A 16 46.59 -7.48 -6.47
CA PRO A 16 45.87 -6.87 -5.34
C PRO A 16 44.85 -5.82 -5.79
N ARG A 17 45.08 -5.15 -6.94
CA ARG A 17 44.10 -4.20 -7.51
C ARG A 17 42.86 -4.94 -8.01
N LEU A 18 43.03 -6.07 -8.68
CA LEU A 18 41.90 -6.91 -9.11
C LEU A 18 41.09 -7.39 -7.90
N GLN A 19 41.75 -7.89 -6.86
CA GLN A 19 41.08 -8.33 -5.63
C GLN A 19 40.30 -7.21 -4.95
N ALA A 20 40.83 -5.98 -4.94
CA ALA A 20 40.13 -4.82 -4.40
C ALA A 20 38.89 -4.45 -5.23
N VAL A 21 38.98 -4.55 -6.56
CA VAL A 21 37.82 -4.37 -7.46
C VAL A 21 36.77 -5.45 -7.22
N ASP A 22 37.17 -6.72 -7.12
CA ASP A 22 36.26 -7.84 -6.87
C ASP A 22 35.56 -7.69 -5.50
N ALA A 23 36.30 -7.31 -4.46
CA ALA A 23 35.75 -7.06 -3.14
C ALA A 23 34.73 -5.90 -3.15
N LYS A 24 35.04 -4.81 -3.87
CA LYS A 24 34.12 -3.68 -4.02
C LYS A 24 32.88 -4.10 -4.80
N LEU A 25 33.03 -4.86 -5.89
CA LEU A 25 31.91 -5.34 -6.69
C LEU A 25 30.99 -6.26 -5.88
N ASN A 26 31.57 -7.20 -5.12
CA ASN A 26 30.81 -8.10 -4.24
C ASN A 26 30.07 -7.37 -3.13
N PHE A 27 30.57 -6.20 -2.72
CA PHE A 27 29.91 -5.33 -1.75
C PHE A 27 28.78 -4.50 -2.39
N GLU A 28 28.98 -3.95 -3.59
CA GLU A 28 28.04 -3.04 -4.24
C GLU A 28 26.89 -3.75 -4.96
N LYS A 29 27.15 -4.91 -5.57
CA LYS A 29 26.14 -5.62 -6.38
C LYS A 29 24.87 -5.95 -5.58
N PRO A 30 24.92 -6.51 -4.37
CA PRO A 30 23.72 -6.77 -3.58
C PRO A 30 22.95 -5.48 -3.20
N ALA A 31 23.64 -4.35 -3.04
CA ALA A 31 23.00 -3.07 -2.75
C ALA A 31 22.26 -2.52 -3.98
N ALA A 32 22.87 -2.61 -5.16
CA ALA A 32 22.23 -2.25 -6.42
C ALA A 32 21.01 -3.14 -6.73
N ASP A 33 21.13 -4.46 -6.53
CA ASP A 33 20.04 -5.41 -6.76
C ASP A 33 18.83 -5.11 -5.85
N LYS A 34 19.06 -4.78 -4.57
CA LYS A 34 17.99 -4.36 -3.65
C LYS A 34 17.30 -3.08 -4.11
N LEU A 35 18.06 -2.09 -4.57
CA LEU A 35 17.52 -0.82 -5.04
C LEU A 35 16.61 -1.02 -6.26
N GLU A 36 17.08 -1.78 -7.25
CA GLU A 36 16.29 -2.06 -8.47
C GLU A 36 15.05 -2.90 -8.17
N ASN A 37 15.16 -3.93 -7.33
CA ASN A 37 14.00 -4.73 -6.91
C ASN A 37 12.97 -3.89 -6.15
N ALA A 38 13.42 -2.97 -5.28
CA ALA A 38 12.52 -2.06 -4.58
C ALA A 38 11.76 -1.15 -5.57
N LYS A 39 12.46 -0.62 -6.59
CA LYS A 39 11.86 0.22 -7.64
C LYS A 39 10.82 -0.55 -8.46
N GLN A 40 11.11 -1.80 -8.80
CA GLN A 40 10.19 -2.66 -9.54
C GLN A 40 8.92 -2.96 -8.74
N LEU A 41 9.04 -3.34 -7.46
CA LEU A 41 7.88 -3.58 -6.59
C LEU A 41 7.00 -2.34 -6.42
N ALA A 42 7.61 -1.17 -6.23
CA ALA A 42 6.93 0.11 -6.14
C ALA A 42 6.16 0.45 -7.43
N LYS A 43 6.77 0.21 -8.60
CA LYS A 43 6.13 0.39 -9.90
C LYS A 43 4.91 -0.52 -10.04
N GLU A 44 5.05 -1.80 -9.71
CA GLU A 44 3.94 -2.76 -9.76
C GLU A 44 2.80 -2.37 -8.80
N ALA A 45 3.13 -1.95 -7.58
CA ALA A 45 2.15 -1.46 -6.62
C ALA A 45 1.34 -0.28 -7.18
N GLY A 46 2.03 0.65 -7.85
CA GLY A 46 1.40 1.79 -8.51
C GLY A 46 0.50 1.38 -9.69
N ILE A 47 0.90 0.38 -10.47
CA ILE A 47 0.12 -0.12 -11.62
C ILE A 47 -1.17 -0.80 -11.16
N ILE A 48 -1.10 -1.65 -10.13
CA ILE A 48 -2.24 -2.46 -9.66
C ILE A 48 -3.41 -1.60 -9.16
N VAL A 49 -3.13 -0.39 -8.67
CA VAL A 49 -4.15 0.53 -8.14
C VAL A 49 -4.66 1.55 -9.16
N GLN A 50 -4.19 1.51 -10.41
CA GLN A 50 -4.70 2.37 -11.46
C GLN A 50 -6.15 2.03 -11.81
N ASN A 51 -6.90 3.03 -12.28
CA ASN A 51 -8.29 2.87 -12.74
C ASN A 51 -9.23 2.30 -11.66
N PRO A 52 -9.39 2.98 -10.50
CA PRO A 52 -10.42 2.60 -9.51
C PRO A 52 -11.83 2.65 -10.13
N PRO A 53 -12.83 1.93 -9.58
CA PRO A 53 -12.85 1.36 -8.23
C PRO A 53 -12.26 -0.06 -8.12
N HIS A 54 -11.65 -0.34 -6.97
CA HIS A 54 -11.05 -1.65 -6.65
C HIS A 54 -11.56 -2.15 -5.29
N LYS A 55 -11.69 -3.48 -5.14
CA LYS A 55 -11.93 -4.11 -3.84
C LYS A 55 -10.70 -4.07 -2.93
N SER A 56 -10.89 -4.29 -1.64
CA SER A 56 -9.83 -4.23 -0.64
C SER A 56 -8.67 -5.20 -0.91
N GLU A 57 -8.89 -6.33 -1.56
CA GLU A 57 -7.84 -7.30 -1.90
C GLU A 57 -6.80 -6.72 -2.86
N VAL A 58 -7.21 -5.85 -3.79
CA VAL A 58 -6.32 -5.18 -4.74
C VAL A 58 -5.44 -4.16 -4.00
N TRP A 59 -6.05 -3.35 -3.14
CA TRP A 59 -5.33 -2.40 -2.28
C TRP A 59 -4.37 -3.10 -1.31
N GLN A 60 -4.77 -4.25 -0.77
CA GLN A 60 -3.91 -5.08 0.11
C GLN A 60 -2.69 -5.59 -0.65
N THR A 61 -2.89 -6.03 -1.89
CA THR A 61 -1.78 -6.47 -2.76
C THR A 61 -0.79 -5.33 -3.02
N ALA A 62 -1.28 -4.14 -3.32
CA ALA A 62 -0.45 -2.96 -3.49
C ALA A 62 0.28 -2.56 -2.19
N GLN A 63 -0.41 -2.60 -1.05
CA GLN A 63 0.18 -2.34 0.27
C GLN A 63 1.37 -3.28 0.53
N ASN A 64 1.19 -4.59 0.29
CA ASN A 64 2.23 -5.58 0.52
C ASN A 64 3.48 -5.31 -0.32
N LYS A 65 3.30 -4.93 -1.61
CA LYS A 65 4.42 -4.57 -2.50
C LYS A 65 5.15 -3.31 -2.03
N TRP A 66 4.44 -2.29 -1.57
CA TRP A 66 5.07 -1.12 -0.96
C TRP A 66 5.85 -1.47 0.30
N GLN A 67 5.31 -2.35 1.15
CA GLN A 67 6.01 -2.81 2.36
C GLN A 67 7.30 -3.57 2.04
N GLU A 68 7.26 -4.46 1.05
CA GLU A 68 8.44 -5.21 0.62
C GLU A 68 9.49 -4.29 -0.02
N SER A 69 9.05 -3.32 -0.84
CA SER A 69 9.91 -2.29 -1.41
C SER A 69 10.64 -1.50 -0.32
N LEU A 70 9.92 -1.06 0.73
CA LEU A 70 10.51 -0.38 1.88
C LEU A 70 11.56 -1.23 2.60
N LYS A 71 11.24 -2.51 2.85
CA LYS A 71 12.17 -3.44 3.51
C LYS A 71 13.47 -3.62 2.73
N LEU A 72 13.41 -3.68 1.39
CA LEU A 72 14.59 -3.78 0.54
C LEU A 72 15.47 -2.53 0.66
N LEU A 73 14.86 -1.34 0.62
CA LEU A 73 15.59 -0.08 0.73
C LEU A 73 16.22 0.10 2.11
N GLU A 74 15.53 -0.27 3.19
CA GLU A 74 16.05 -0.23 4.56
C GLU A 74 17.24 -1.19 4.75
N GLY A 75 17.32 -2.25 3.94
CA GLY A 75 18.41 -3.21 3.94
C GLY A 75 19.65 -2.78 3.13
N ILE A 76 19.67 -1.59 2.53
CA ILE A 76 20.82 -1.10 1.74
C ILE A 76 21.89 -0.51 2.69
N PRO A 77 23.16 -0.97 2.61
CA PRO A 77 24.24 -0.43 3.45
C PRO A 77 24.47 1.06 3.19
N LYS A 78 24.64 1.85 4.26
CA LYS A 78 24.82 3.32 4.19
C LYS A 78 26.09 3.76 3.44
N ASN A 79 27.08 2.89 3.33
CA ASN A 79 28.35 3.14 2.64
C ASN A 79 28.39 2.53 1.22
N SER A 80 27.28 1.99 0.73
CA SER A 80 27.13 1.57 -0.67
C SER A 80 26.89 2.77 -1.58
N LEU A 81 27.20 2.60 -2.87
CA LEU A 81 26.90 3.58 -3.91
C LEU A 81 25.39 3.80 -4.08
N ALA A 82 24.57 2.79 -3.77
CA ALA A 82 23.11 2.85 -3.85
C ALA A 82 22.45 3.66 -2.71
N SER A 83 23.20 3.98 -1.63
CA SER A 83 22.62 4.52 -0.40
C SER A 83 21.90 5.86 -0.62
N ALA A 84 22.43 6.74 -1.46
CA ALA A 84 21.83 8.08 -1.66
C ALA A 84 20.44 7.98 -2.32
N GLU A 85 20.33 7.21 -3.40
CA GLU A 85 19.03 6.99 -4.07
C GLU A 85 18.07 6.22 -3.17
N ALA A 86 18.57 5.23 -2.40
CA ALA A 86 17.76 4.47 -1.47
C ALA A 86 17.09 5.35 -0.40
N GLN A 87 17.83 6.31 0.16
CA GLN A 87 17.30 7.25 1.16
C GLN A 87 16.22 8.16 0.57
N GLN A 88 16.44 8.70 -0.63
CA GLN A 88 15.44 9.51 -1.33
C GLN A 88 14.16 8.71 -1.61
N LYS A 89 14.30 7.45 -2.03
CA LYS A 89 13.17 6.56 -2.31
C LYS A 89 12.43 6.14 -1.04
N LEU A 90 13.11 5.96 0.09
CA LEU A 90 12.48 5.63 1.37
C LEU A 90 11.46 6.70 1.80
N GLU A 91 11.81 7.98 1.68
CA GLU A 91 10.90 9.08 2.04
C GLU A 91 9.64 9.04 1.18
N LEU A 92 9.81 8.95 -0.15
CA LEU A 92 8.69 8.86 -1.09
C LEU A 92 7.82 7.62 -0.84
N TYR A 93 8.45 6.46 -0.65
CA TYR A 93 7.74 5.18 -0.57
C TYR A 93 7.00 5.03 0.75
N ARG A 94 7.48 5.64 1.84
CA ARG A 94 6.75 5.73 3.11
C ARG A 94 5.45 6.52 2.93
N SER A 95 5.52 7.66 2.24
CA SER A 95 4.31 8.44 1.92
C SER A 95 3.31 7.61 1.10
N ASN A 96 3.78 6.92 0.06
CA ASN A 96 2.91 6.06 -0.76
C ASN A 96 2.30 4.91 0.04
N TYR A 97 3.08 4.26 0.90
CA TYR A 97 2.60 3.19 1.79
C TYR A 97 1.50 3.69 2.74
N THR A 98 1.68 4.88 3.33
CA THR A 98 0.67 5.51 4.19
C THR A 98 -0.63 5.76 3.41
N THR A 99 -0.55 6.34 2.22
CA THR A 99 -1.72 6.60 1.36
C THR A 99 -2.46 5.31 1.00
N ILE A 100 -1.74 4.28 0.56
CA ILE A 100 -2.34 2.99 0.20
C ILE A 100 -2.95 2.29 1.42
N THR A 101 -2.31 2.40 2.58
CA THR A 101 -2.84 1.83 3.83
C THR A 101 -4.15 2.51 4.24
N ALA A 102 -4.23 3.83 4.13
CA ALA A 102 -5.46 4.57 4.41
C ALA A 102 -6.58 4.18 3.43
N GLN A 103 -6.26 4.08 2.13
CA GLN A 103 -7.21 3.68 1.10
C GLN A 103 -7.73 2.25 1.32
N LEU A 104 -6.84 1.31 1.66
CA LEU A 104 -7.20 -0.06 2.02
C LEU A 104 -8.18 -0.09 3.21
N GLN A 105 -7.95 0.72 4.24
CA GLN A 105 -8.82 0.75 5.41
C GLN A 105 -10.20 1.34 5.10
N ALA A 106 -10.28 2.33 4.22
CA ALA A 106 -11.55 2.84 3.70
C ALA A 106 -12.26 1.76 2.88
N GLN A 107 -11.55 1.09 1.96
CA GLN A 107 -12.15 0.07 1.11
C GLN A 107 -12.64 -1.15 1.91
N LYS A 108 -11.94 -1.58 2.96
CA LYS A 108 -12.41 -2.64 3.86
C LYS A 108 -13.77 -2.31 4.49
N GLN A 109 -13.99 -1.04 4.85
CA GLN A 109 -15.29 -0.60 5.38
C GLN A 109 -16.38 -0.60 4.31
N ILE A 110 -16.05 -0.18 3.09
CA ILE A 110 -16.98 -0.19 1.94
C ILE A 110 -17.34 -1.64 1.57
N ASP A 111 -16.37 -2.53 1.48
CA ASP A 111 -16.60 -3.95 1.17
C ASP A 111 -17.46 -4.61 2.26
N PHE A 112 -17.23 -4.27 3.53
CA PHE A 112 -18.09 -4.74 4.62
C PHE A 112 -19.50 -4.18 4.52
N ALA A 113 -19.66 -2.88 4.25
CA ALA A 113 -20.97 -2.29 4.01
C ALA A 113 -21.71 -2.96 2.84
N ALA A 114 -21.00 -3.27 1.76
CA ALA A 114 -21.52 -3.99 0.61
C ALA A 114 -21.98 -5.41 0.97
N SER A 115 -21.31 -6.08 1.90
CA SER A 115 -21.74 -7.39 2.40
C SER A 115 -23.01 -7.32 3.26
N LEU A 116 -23.27 -6.19 3.92
CA LEU A 116 -24.45 -5.98 4.74
C LEU A 116 -25.67 -5.56 3.92
N TRP A 117 -25.51 -4.76 2.87
CA TRP A 117 -26.65 -4.26 2.11
C TRP A 117 -27.01 -5.16 0.91
N PRO A 118 -28.30 -5.52 0.70
CA PRO A 118 -29.46 -5.13 1.50
C PRO A 118 -29.87 -6.16 2.57
N ASN A 119 -29.34 -7.39 2.53
CA ASN A 119 -29.91 -8.52 3.28
C ASN A 119 -29.24 -8.81 4.63
N GLY A 120 -28.08 -8.21 4.91
CA GLY A 120 -27.35 -8.30 6.17
C GLY A 120 -27.74 -7.23 7.20
N VAL A 121 -28.73 -6.37 6.90
CA VAL A 121 -29.35 -5.46 7.88
C VAL A 121 -30.72 -5.99 8.30
N THR A 122 -31.24 -5.50 9.42
CA THR A 122 -32.59 -5.90 9.88
C THR A 122 -33.68 -5.47 8.89
N PRO A 123 -34.78 -6.24 8.74
CA PRO A 123 -35.86 -5.90 7.82
C PRO A 123 -36.42 -4.48 7.99
N ASP A 124 -36.59 -4.02 9.23
CA ASP A 124 -37.07 -2.67 9.54
C ASP A 124 -36.10 -1.59 9.07
N LEU A 125 -34.79 -1.82 9.27
CA LEU A 125 -33.76 -0.90 8.78
C LEU A 125 -33.72 -0.90 7.25
N GLN A 126 -33.81 -2.07 6.64
CA GLN A 126 -33.86 -2.22 5.19
C GLN A 126 -35.04 -1.43 4.59
N ALA A 127 -36.24 -1.57 5.17
CA ALA A 127 -37.43 -0.87 4.75
C ALA A 127 -37.28 0.65 4.89
N ALA A 128 -36.76 1.14 6.02
CA ALA A 128 -36.52 2.56 6.25
C ALA A 128 -35.55 3.17 5.22
N LEU A 129 -34.45 2.47 4.91
CA LEU A 129 -33.48 2.94 3.92
C LEU A 129 -34.03 2.87 2.48
N LYS A 130 -34.82 1.84 2.15
CA LYS A 130 -35.52 1.76 0.86
C LYS A 130 -36.50 2.93 0.69
N GLN A 131 -37.29 3.24 1.71
CA GLN A 131 -38.20 4.39 1.70
C GLN A 131 -37.44 5.72 1.54
N LEU A 132 -36.30 5.86 2.22
CA LEU A 132 -35.44 7.03 2.07
C LEU A 132 -34.91 7.15 0.63
N LYS A 133 -34.50 6.05 -0.02
CA LYS A 133 -34.09 6.06 -1.44
C LYS A 133 -35.22 6.51 -2.36
N THR A 134 -36.45 6.04 -2.13
CA THR A 134 -37.61 6.39 -2.96
C THR A 134 -38.14 7.80 -2.73
N SER A 135 -37.70 8.48 -1.66
CA SER A 135 -38.15 9.84 -1.34
C SER A 135 -37.59 10.94 -2.25
N GLY A 136 -36.61 10.62 -3.10
CA GLY A 136 -36.03 11.57 -4.06
C GLY A 136 -35.14 12.66 -3.42
N VAL A 137 -34.72 12.49 -2.16
CA VAL A 137 -33.79 13.42 -1.51
C VAL A 137 -32.42 13.42 -2.20
N ALA A 138 -31.76 14.59 -2.22
CA ALA A 138 -30.42 14.72 -2.76
C ALA A 138 -29.41 13.87 -1.98
N GLN A 139 -28.35 13.40 -2.64
CA GLN A 139 -27.38 12.47 -2.07
C GLN A 139 -26.75 12.93 -0.73
N PRO A 140 -26.35 14.21 -0.55
CA PRO A 140 -25.85 14.66 0.76
C PRO A 140 -26.88 14.52 1.89
N GLN A 141 -28.15 14.80 1.60
CA GLN A 141 -29.25 14.70 2.57
C GLN A 141 -29.66 13.25 2.82
N PHE A 142 -29.57 12.39 1.80
CA PHE A 142 -29.67 10.95 1.96
C PHE A 142 -28.62 10.45 2.95
N VAL A 143 -27.34 10.78 2.72
CA VAL A 143 -26.22 10.31 3.54
C VAL A 143 -26.38 10.77 4.99
N SER A 144 -26.70 12.05 5.23
CA SER A 144 -26.88 12.56 6.60
C SER A 144 -28.04 11.87 7.34
N THR A 145 -29.17 11.67 6.66
CA THR A 145 -30.37 11.03 7.24
C THR A 145 -30.13 9.54 7.48
N CYS A 146 -29.46 8.86 6.54
CA CYS A 146 -29.06 7.48 6.68
C CYS A 146 -28.14 7.29 7.90
N ILE A 147 -27.11 8.13 8.06
CA ILE A 147 -26.18 8.06 9.21
C ILE A 147 -26.94 8.17 10.54
N ALA A 148 -27.86 9.15 10.65
CA ALA A 148 -28.67 9.32 11.86
C ALA A 148 -29.58 8.10 12.13
N THR A 149 -30.04 7.44 11.08
CA THR A 149 -30.89 6.24 11.17
C THR A 149 -30.11 5.00 11.59
N ILE A 150 -28.90 4.80 11.05
CA ILE A 150 -28.12 3.57 11.30
C ILE A 150 -27.33 3.62 12.60
N ARG A 151 -26.78 4.78 12.99
CA ARG A 151 -25.88 4.91 14.16
C ARG A 151 -26.40 4.22 15.44
N PRO A 152 -27.66 4.42 15.89
CA PRO A 152 -28.16 3.78 17.11
C PRO A 152 -28.37 2.26 16.95
N ARG A 153 -28.33 1.73 15.73
CA ARG A 153 -28.58 0.32 15.39
C ARG A 153 -27.30 -0.46 15.09
N LEU A 154 -26.15 0.21 14.99
CA LEU A 154 -24.87 -0.43 14.69
C LEU A 154 -24.34 -1.21 15.89
N ASN A 155 -23.82 -2.41 15.64
CA ASN A 155 -22.99 -3.12 16.60
C ASN A 155 -21.58 -2.52 16.63
N THR A 156 -21.38 -1.48 17.45
CA THR A 156 -20.09 -0.79 17.54
C THR A 156 -18.96 -1.71 18.04
N GLY A 157 -19.28 -2.73 18.84
CA GLY A 157 -18.31 -3.72 19.30
C GLY A 157 -17.74 -4.55 18.14
N GLU A 158 -18.59 -5.03 17.23
CA GLU A 158 -18.14 -5.74 16.03
C GLU A 158 -17.30 -4.83 15.12
N LEU A 159 -17.75 -3.58 14.91
CA LEU A 159 -17.00 -2.63 14.10
C LEU A 159 -15.60 -2.38 14.66
N GLN A 160 -15.49 -2.16 15.97
CA GLN A 160 -14.22 -1.96 16.64
C GLN A 160 -13.33 -3.20 16.60
N GLN A 161 -13.89 -4.41 16.76
CA GLN A 161 -13.14 -5.68 16.62
C GLN A 161 -12.53 -5.83 15.22
N ARG A 162 -13.17 -5.30 14.18
CA ARG A 162 -12.67 -5.26 12.80
C ARG A 162 -11.72 -4.08 12.54
N GLY A 163 -11.47 -3.22 13.53
CA GLY A 163 -10.68 -2.00 13.39
C GLY A 163 -11.39 -0.85 12.67
N PHE A 164 -12.72 -0.92 12.56
CA PHE A 164 -13.52 0.13 11.93
C PHE A 164 -13.92 1.20 12.93
N GLN A 165 -13.80 2.46 12.51
CA GLN A 165 -14.30 3.59 13.27
C GLN A 165 -15.80 3.74 12.98
N PRO A 166 -16.70 3.69 13.98
CA PRO A 166 -18.14 3.68 13.75
C PRO A 166 -18.66 4.85 12.90
N ASP A 167 -18.09 6.05 13.08
CA ASP A 167 -18.48 7.24 12.32
C ASP A 167 -18.06 7.15 10.84
N ILE A 168 -16.85 6.68 10.58
CA ILE A 168 -16.33 6.50 9.22
C ILE A 168 -17.12 5.38 8.53
N PHE A 169 -17.37 4.29 9.25
CA PHE A 169 -18.16 3.17 8.74
C PHE A 169 -19.57 3.62 8.38
N SER A 170 -20.23 4.37 9.26
CA SER A 170 -21.58 4.88 9.01
C SER A 170 -21.64 5.71 7.73
N LYS A 171 -20.64 6.57 7.51
CA LYS A 171 -20.53 7.38 6.30
C LYS A 171 -20.37 6.49 5.05
N HIS A 172 -19.40 5.59 5.03
CA HIS A 172 -19.16 4.70 3.90
C HIS A 172 -20.34 3.78 3.59
N PHE A 173 -21.01 3.26 4.62
CA PHE A 173 -22.22 2.48 4.46
C PHE A 173 -23.31 3.29 3.76
N CYS A 174 -23.58 4.50 4.23
CA CYS A 174 -24.63 5.34 3.66
C CYS A 174 -24.29 5.85 2.26
N GLU A 175 -23.02 6.16 1.97
CA GLU A 175 -22.55 6.47 0.62
C GLU A 175 -22.76 5.26 -0.32
N TYR A 176 -22.37 4.06 0.11
CA TYR A 176 -22.58 2.83 -0.66
C TYR A 176 -24.07 2.60 -0.95
N VAL A 177 -24.93 2.62 0.08
CA VAL A 177 -26.38 2.40 -0.06
C VAL A 177 -27.02 3.44 -0.98
N SER A 178 -26.56 4.69 -0.94
CA SER A 178 -27.05 5.76 -1.82
C SER A 178 -26.81 5.47 -3.30
N SER A 179 -25.71 4.77 -3.62
CA SER A 179 -25.27 4.46 -4.98
C SER A 179 -25.65 3.05 -5.46
N ALA A 180 -25.94 2.13 -4.53
CA ALA A 180 -26.33 0.77 -4.84
C ALA A 180 -27.73 0.75 -5.49
N ASN A 181 -27.99 -0.20 -6.40
CA ASN A 181 -29.33 -0.41 -6.97
C ASN A 181 -30.25 -1.06 -5.94
#